data_AF-A0A3M7TF10-F1
#
_entry.id   AF-A0A3M7TF10-F1
#
_cell.length_a   1.000
_cell.length_b   1.000
_cell.length_c   1.000
_cell.angle_alpha   90.00
_cell.angle_beta   90.00
_cell.angle_gamma   90.00
#
_symmetry.space_group_name_H-M   'P 1'
#
loop_
_entity.id
_entity.type
_entity.pdbx_description
1 polymer ?
#
loop_
_entity_poly.entity_id
_entity_poly.type
_entity_poly.pdbx_seq_one_letter_code
_entity_poly.pdbx_strand_id
1 'polypeptide(L)'
;MKRALYCLFLFTSAISFAQKNSGNQFAIANDIVGTVSLFNSKKQIIQSKNEYKTAASLPKDLKKYSYLADKGLVVYTIKNGQEGLDRLSIAQVNEINGLPTETPVYIDGYQFSDPNILVYAEILPKVAIKENNGKKYLDIKTTSK
;
A
#
# COMPACT_ATOMS: atom_id res chain seq x y z
N MET A 1 -47.23 15.68 -31.22
CA MET A 1 -45.87 16.06 -30.78
C MET A 1 -45.28 14.92 -29.97
N LYS A 2 -44.38 14.11 -30.56
CA LYS A 2 -43.76 12.96 -29.89
C LYS A 2 -42.52 13.45 -29.16
N ARG A 3 -42.54 13.39 -27.82
CA ARG A 3 -41.42 13.78 -26.96
C ARG A 3 -40.37 12.68 -27.03
N ALA A 4 -39.26 12.92 -27.72
CA ALA A 4 -38.11 12.04 -27.70
C ALA A 4 -37.46 12.16 -26.32
N LEU A 5 -37.44 11.04 -25.59
CA LEU A 5 -36.75 10.88 -24.33
C LEU A 5 -35.24 10.97 -24.61
N TYR A 6 -34.61 12.05 -24.19
CA TYR A 6 -33.16 12.18 -24.22
C TYR A 6 -32.58 11.18 -23.21
N CYS A 7 -32.10 10.03 -23.71
CA CYS A 7 -31.27 9.13 -22.94
C CYS A 7 -29.95 9.84 -22.62
N LEU A 8 -29.85 10.40 -21.42
CA LEU A 8 -28.60 10.89 -20.86
C LEU A 8 -27.72 9.67 -20.56
N PHE A 9 -26.86 9.30 -21.50
CA PHE A 9 -25.78 8.34 -21.27
C PHE A 9 -24.80 8.98 -20.28
N LEU A 10 -25.03 8.76 -18.99
CA LEU A 10 -24.03 8.99 -17.96
C LEU A 10 -22.95 7.94 -18.18
N PHE A 11 -21.92 8.30 -18.96
CA PHE A 11 -20.65 7.58 -18.95
C PHE A 11 -20.06 7.73 -17.55
N THR A 12 -20.47 6.86 -16.62
CA THR A 12 -19.72 6.63 -15.41
C THR A 12 -18.44 5.93 -15.85
N SER A 13 -17.41 6.70 -16.20
CA SER A 13 -16.04 6.19 -16.27
C SER A 13 -15.63 5.85 -14.83
N ALA A 14 -16.10 4.70 -14.36
CA ALA A 14 -15.60 4.11 -13.13
C ALA A 14 -14.10 3.90 -13.36
N ILE A 15 -13.29 4.76 -12.76
CA ILE A 15 -11.85 4.62 -12.80
C ILE A 15 -11.56 3.35 -12.00
N SER A 16 -11.34 2.23 -12.72
CA SER A 16 -10.94 0.97 -12.12
C SER A 16 -9.49 1.10 -11.65
N PHE A 17 -9.28 1.86 -10.58
CA PHE A 17 -8.05 1.79 -9.82
C PHE A 17 -7.88 0.36 -9.32
N ALA A 18 -6.64 -0.13 -9.31
CA ALA A 18 -6.27 -1.50 -8.99
C ALA A 18 -7.17 -2.07 -7.89
N GLN A 19 -8.05 -3.02 -8.24
CA GLN A 19 -8.99 -3.62 -7.29
C GLN A 19 -8.21 -4.07 -6.05
N LYS A 20 -8.62 -3.62 -4.87
CA LYS A 20 -8.05 -4.06 -3.59
C LYS A 20 -8.16 -5.58 -3.55
N ASN A 21 -7.04 -6.25 -3.78
CA ASN A 21 -6.99 -7.69 -3.90
C ASN A 21 -5.69 -8.15 -3.28
N SER A 22 -5.55 -7.89 -1.98
CA SER A 22 -4.40 -8.36 -1.23
C SER A 22 -4.79 -9.65 -0.53
N GLY A 23 -4.12 -10.76 -0.85
CA GLY A 23 -4.07 -11.92 0.04
C GLY A 23 -3.40 -11.59 1.39
N ASN A 24 -2.66 -10.47 1.44
CA ASN A 24 -1.78 -10.11 2.54
C ASN A 24 -2.37 -9.02 3.45
N GLN A 25 -2.18 -9.20 4.75
CA GLN A 25 -2.41 -8.21 5.79
C GLN A 25 -1.17 -7.33 5.92
N PHE A 26 -1.37 -6.01 5.98
CA PHE A 26 -0.27 -5.06 6.20
C PHE A 26 0.20 -5.08 7.66
N ALA A 27 1.45 -4.71 7.84
CA ALA A 27 2.05 -4.55 9.15
C ALA A 27 2.94 -3.30 9.21
N ILE A 28 3.15 -2.76 10.41
CA ILE A 28 4.03 -1.62 10.66
C ILE A 28 5.13 -2.07 11.63
N ALA A 29 6.38 -1.69 11.36
CA ALA A 29 7.46 -1.79 12.33
C ALA A 29 8.36 -0.57 12.18
N ASN A 30 8.65 0.12 13.30
CA ASN A 30 9.44 1.36 13.32
C ASN A 30 8.94 2.41 12.31
N ASP A 31 7.62 2.65 12.28
CA ASP A 31 6.95 3.56 11.34
C ASP A 31 7.13 3.22 9.83
N ILE A 32 7.57 2.01 9.52
CA ILE A 32 7.75 1.52 8.14
C ILE A 32 6.72 0.46 7.84
N VAL A 33 6.11 0.58 6.66
CA VAL A 33 5.09 -0.33 6.17
C VAL A 33 5.73 -1.60 5.62
N GLY A 34 5.22 -2.74 6.07
CA GLY A 34 5.55 -4.08 5.60
C GLY A 34 4.29 -4.93 5.46
N THR A 35 4.48 -6.24 5.36
CA THR A 35 3.38 -7.21 5.39
C THR A 35 3.59 -8.21 6.52
N VAL A 36 2.50 -8.82 7.00
CA VAL A 36 2.60 -9.90 7.99
C VAL A 36 3.44 -11.06 7.46
N SER A 37 3.40 -11.34 6.15
CA SER A 37 4.23 -12.37 5.52
C SER A 37 5.73 -12.08 5.63
N LEU A 38 6.15 -10.82 5.43
CA LEU A 38 7.54 -10.39 5.61
C LEU A 38 8.03 -10.67 7.03
N PHE A 39 7.27 -10.25 8.04
CA PHE A 39 7.67 -10.44 9.43
C PHE A 39 7.61 -11.92 9.86
N ASN A 40 6.67 -12.69 9.31
CA ASN A 40 6.62 -14.13 9.54
C ASN A 40 7.83 -14.88 8.99
N SER A 41 8.49 -14.40 7.93
CA SER A 41 9.75 -14.98 7.44
C SER A 41 10.99 -14.50 8.21
N LYS A 42 10.85 -13.45 9.05
CA LYS A 42 11.93 -12.87 9.86
C LYS A 42 11.61 -12.89 11.36
N LYS A 43 10.97 -13.94 11.87
CA LYS A 43 10.55 -14.02 13.29
C LYS A 43 11.68 -13.79 14.29
N GLN A 44 12.92 -14.14 13.93
CA GLN A 44 14.09 -13.98 14.78
C GLN A 44 14.37 -12.53 15.20
N ILE A 45 13.99 -11.54 14.38
CA ILE A 45 14.21 -10.11 14.68
C ILE A 45 13.06 -9.48 15.45
N ILE A 46 11.94 -10.18 15.64
CA ILE A 46 10.75 -9.63 16.29
C ILE A 46 10.89 -9.74 17.81
N GLN A 47 10.64 -8.63 18.50
CA GLN A 47 10.55 -8.56 19.95
C GLN A 47 9.11 -8.76 20.44
N SER A 48 8.13 -8.09 19.81
CA SER A 48 6.72 -8.20 20.18
C SER A 48 5.80 -7.95 18.98
N LYS A 49 4.54 -8.36 19.13
CA LYS A 49 3.47 -8.20 18.13
C LYS A 49 2.22 -7.65 18.83
N ASN A 50 1.65 -6.60 18.29
CA ASN A 50 0.33 -6.08 18.64
C ASN A 50 -0.57 -6.10 17.40
N GLU A 51 -1.85 -6.42 17.57
CA GLU A 51 -2.79 -6.53 16.45
C GLU A 51 -4.03 -5.69 16.69
N TYR A 52 -4.35 -4.85 15.72
CA TYR A 52 -5.51 -3.96 15.73
C TYR A 52 -6.50 -4.42 14.68
N LYS A 53 -7.66 -4.93 15.13
CA LYS A 53 -8.65 -5.56 14.24
C LYS A 53 -9.35 -4.55 13.32
N THR A 54 -9.39 -3.27 13.69
CA THR A 54 -10.09 -2.23 12.93
C THR A 54 -9.31 -0.92 12.93
N ALA A 55 -9.50 -0.11 11.90
CA ALA A 55 -8.94 1.25 11.82
C ALA A 55 -9.33 2.13 13.02
N ALA A 56 -10.54 1.95 13.57
CA ALA A 56 -11.02 2.68 14.73
C ALA A 56 -10.18 2.40 15.99
N SER A 57 -9.73 1.16 16.17
CA SER A 57 -8.90 0.74 17.31
C SER A 57 -7.45 1.20 17.29
N LEU A 58 -6.99 1.80 16.18
CA LEU A 58 -5.61 2.27 16.06
C LEU A 58 -5.31 3.42 17.04
N PRO A 59 -4.15 3.39 17.72
CA PRO A 59 -3.57 4.53 18.42
C PRO A 59 -3.36 5.74 17.51
N LYS A 60 -3.26 6.92 18.11
CA LYS A 60 -3.12 8.21 17.38
C LYS A 60 -1.99 8.18 16.34
N ASP A 61 -0.82 7.69 16.73
CA ASP A 61 0.38 7.70 15.88
C ASP A 61 0.27 6.76 14.67
N LEU A 62 -0.66 5.80 14.73
CA LEU A 62 -0.90 4.83 13.66
C LEU A 62 -2.10 5.19 12.78
N LYS A 63 -2.84 6.26 13.10
CA LYS A 63 -4.00 6.69 12.30
C LYS A 63 -3.65 7.03 10.85
N LYS A 64 -2.41 7.48 10.60
CA LYS A 64 -1.89 7.69 9.23
C LYS A 64 -1.93 6.42 8.37
N TYR A 65 -1.92 5.23 8.97
CA TYR A 65 -1.99 3.94 8.25
C TYR A 65 -3.40 3.31 8.27
N SER A 66 -4.42 4.04 8.71
CA SER A 66 -5.80 3.52 8.81
C SER A 66 -6.34 2.96 7.50
N TYR A 67 -5.94 3.53 6.36
CA TYR A 67 -6.33 3.06 5.03
C TYR A 67 -5.80 1.66 4.66
N LEU A 68 -4.82 1.13 5.39
CA LEU A 68 -4.27 -0.22 5.24
C LEU A 68 -4.95 -1.27 6.14
N ALA A 69 -5.83 -0.83 7.04
CA ALA A 69 -6.39 -1.67 8.10
C ALA A 69 -7.70 -2.39 7.74
N ASP A 70 -8.02 -2.54 6.44
CA ASP A 70 -9.23 -3.25 5.96
C ASP A 70 -9.28 -4.71 6.46
N LYS A 71 -8.10 -5.34 6.66
CA LYS A 71 -7.94 -6.68 7.24
C LYS A 71 -7.35 -6.62 8.67
N GLY A 72 -7.51 -5.49 9.35
CA GLY A 72 -6.72 -5.16 10.53
C GLY A 72 -5.28 -4.76 10.19
N LEU A 73 -4.56 -4.27 11.19
CA LEU A 73 -3.18 -3.84 11.09
C LEU A 73 -2.37 -4.48 12.21
N VAL A 74 -1.24 -5.10 11.86
CA VAL A 74 -0.31 -5.65 12.84
C VAL A 74 0.84 -4.68 13.05
N VAL A 75 1.26 -4.49 14.29
CA VAL A 75 2.44 -3.70 14.63
C VAL A 75 3.46 -4.60 15.29
N TYR A 76 4.66 -4.63 14.74
CA TYR A 76 5.78 -5.37 15.29
C TYR A 76 6.78 -4.40 15.91
N THR A 77 7.31 -4.77 17.07
CA THR A 77 8.52 -4.18 17.63
C THR A 77 9.70 -5.06 17.21
N ILE A 78 10.72 -4.47 16.60
CA ILE A 78 11.95 -5.17 16.22
C ILE A 78 12.93 -5.09 17.39
N LYS A 79 13.70 -6.16 17.62
CA LYS A 79 14.77 -6.17 18.63
C LYS A 79 15.83 -5.12 18.31
N ASN A 80 16.29 -4.42 19.34
CA ASN A 80 17.36 -3.43 19.22
C ASN A 80 18.58 -4.00 18.47
N GLY A 81 19.03 -3.29 17.44
CA GLY A 81 20.19 -3.66 16.62
C GLY A 81 19.88 -4.70 15.53
N GLN A 82 18.61 -5.02 15.28
CA GLN A 82 18.16 -5.95 14.24
C GLN A 82 17.26 -5.27 13.19
N GLU A 83 17.30 -3.94 13.09
CA GLU A 83 16.44 -3.12 12.23
C GLU A 83 16.97 -2.97 10.78
N GLY A 84 17.97 -3.78 10.40
CA GLY A 84 18.74 -3.68 9.16
C GLY A 84 18.03 -4.17 7.89
N LEU A 85 16.70 -4.04 7.81
CA LEU A 85 15.97 -4.25 6.57
C LEU A 85 16.00 -2.97 5.74
N ASP A 86 16.12 -3.12 4.42
CA ASP A 86 16.15 -2.00 3.49
C ASP A 86 14.81 -1.29 3.45
N ARG A 87 14.86 0.05 3.38
CA ARG A 87 13.69 0.94 3.47
C ARG A 87 13.74 1.90 2.30
N LEU A 88 12.59 2.11 1.68
CA LEU A 88 12.42 3.09 0.62
C LEU A 88 11.22 3.96 0.93
N SER A 89 11.31 5.26 0.67
CA SER A 89 10.13 6.10 0.60
C SER A 89 9.34 5.82 -0.67
N ILE A 90 8.05 6.12 -0.68
CA ILE A 90 7.23 6.02 -1.89
C ILE A 90 7.78 6.90 -3.03
N ALA A 91 8.32 8.08 -2.71
CA ALA A 91 9.04 8.91 -3.67
C ALA A 91 10.25 8.17 -4.28
N GLN A 92 11.09 7.53 -3.46
CA GLN A 92 12.24 6.76 -3.94
C GLN A 92 11.79 5.59 -4.82
N VAL A 93 10.69 4.92 -4.47
CA VAL A 93 10.11 3.85 -5.30
C VAL A 93 9.71 4.37 -6.68
N ASN A 94 9.17 5.59 -6.79
CA ASN A 94 8.90 6.21 -8.08
C ASN A 94 10.19 6.55 -8.84
N GLU A 95 11.17 7.17 -8.18
CA GLU A 95 12.43 7.61 -8.79
C GLU A 95 13.22 6.45 -9.41
N ILE A 96 13.36 5.33 -8.69
CA ILE A 96 14.08 4.15 -9.20
C ILE A 96 13.38 3.51 -10.41
N ASN A 97 12.08 3.79 -10.61
CA ASN A 97 11.30 3.36 -11.76
C ASN A 97 11.18 4.44 -12.85
N GLY A 98 11.91 5.55 -12.72
CA GLY A 98 11.93 6.63 -13.71
C GLY A 98 10.63 7.45 -13.77
N LEU A 99 9.90 7.53 -12.65
CA LEU A 99 8.65 8.27 -12.53
C LEU A 99 8.82 9.48 -11.59
N PRO A 100 8.03 10.56 -11.77
CA PRO A 100 7.98 11.67 -10.82
C PRO A 100 7.64 11.18 -9.40
N THR A 101 8.23 11.80 -8.37
CA THR A 101 8.06 11.42 -6.95
C THR A 101 6.60 11.33 -6.51
N GLU A 102 5.75 12.21 -7.04
CA GLU A 102 4.32 12.31 -6.73
C GLU A 102 3.43 11.36 -7.54
N THR A 103 4.04 10.47 -8.34
CA THR A 103 3.28 9.51 -9.14
C THR A 103 2.51 8.55 -8.22
N PRO A 104 1.22 8.28 -8.48
CA PRO A 104 0.46 7.36 -7.64
C PRO A 104 1.11 5.97 -7.58
N VAL A 105 1.28 5.46 -6.36
CA VAL A 105 1.77 4.10 -6.12
C VAL A 105 0.66 3.28 -5.46
N TYR A 106 0.40 2.10 -6.03
CA TYR A 106 -0.56 1.14 -5.51
C TYR A 106 0.20 -0.11 -5.08
N ILE A 107 0.11 -0.50 -3.81
CA ILE A 107 0.66 -1.77 -3.31
C ILE A 107 -0.50 -2.68 -2.96
N ASP A 108 -0.62 -3.80 -3.68
CA ASP A 108 -1.76 -4.73 -3.64
C ASP A 108 -3.14 -4.06 -3.78
N GLY A 109 -3.20 -2.95 -4.52
CA GLY A 109 -4.42 -2.15 -4.74
C GLY A 109 -4.70 -1.10 -3.67
N TYR A 110 -3.85 -0.95 -2.66
CA TYR A 110 -3.91 0.17 -1.71
C TYR A 110 -3.07 1.32 -2.22
N GLN A 111 -3.68 2.50 -2.30
CA GLN A 111 -2.99 3.71 -2.76
C GLN A 111 -2.14 4.29 -1.63
N PHE A 112 -0.88 4.54 -1.92
CA PHE A 112 0.05 5.27 -1.06
C PHE A 112 0.16 6.69 -1.61
N SER A 113 -0.53 7.63 -0.97
CA SER A 113 -0.63 9.02 -1.43
C SER A 113 0.42 9.95 -0.81
N ASP A 114 1.04 9.55 0.29
CA ASP A 114 2.10 10.34 0.93
C ASP A 114 3.48 9.83 0.47
N PRO A 115 4.26 10.65 -0.28
CA PRO A 115 5.56 10.26 -0.82
C PRO A 115 6.60 9.94 0.28
N ASN A 116 6.39 10.41 1.50
CA ASN A 116 7.31 10.22 2.64
C ASN A 116 7.07 8.92 3.40
N ILE A 117 5.99 8.19 3.11
CA ILE A 117 5.76 6.89 3.74
C ILE A 117 6.91 5.95 3.37
N LEU A 118 7.51 5.36 4.39
CA LEU A 118 8.53 4.33 4.21
C LEU A 118 7.87 2.96 4.08
N VAL A 119 8.39 2.16 3.15
CA VAL A 119 8.07 0.75 2.94
C VAL A 119 9.36 -0.08 3.02
N TYR A 120 9.26 -1.33 3.48
CA TYR A 120 10.38 -2.27 3.37
C TYR A 120 10.56 -2.72 1.92
N ALA A 121 11.79 -2.69 1.40
CA ALA A 121 12.06 -3.01 0.00
C ALA A 121 11.58 -4.43 -0.40
N GLU A 122 11.60 -5.39 0.53
CA GLU A 122 11.15 -6.76 0.29
C GLU A 122 9.65 -6.90 0.00
N ILE A 123 8.83 -5.88 0.26
CA ILE A 123 7.41 -5.91 -0.13
C ILE A 123 7.17 -5.45 -1.57
N LEU A 124 8.24 -5.12 -2.31
CA LEU A 124 8.17 -4.62 -3.69
C LEU A 124 8.71 -5.62 -4.74
N PRO A 125 8.43 -6.94 -4.67
CA PRO A 125 9.08 -7.93 -5.53
C PRO A 125 8.62 -7.86 -7.00
N LYS A 126 7.43 -7.31 -7.27
CA LYS A 126 6.87 -7.17 -8.62
C LYS A 126 6.33 -5.76 -8.80
N VAL A 127 7.05 -4.94 -9.56
CA VAL A 127 6.66 -3.57 -9.90
C VAL A 127 6.26 -3.52 -11.36
N ALA A 128 5.10 -2.93 -11.64
CA ALA A 128 4.63 -2.68 -12.99
C ALA A 128 4.24 -1.21 -13.15
N ILE A 129 4.80 -0.56 -14.17
CA ILE A 129 4.34 0.75 -14.60
C ILE A 129 3.08 0.54 -15.43
N LYS A 130 1.98 1.13 -15.00
CA LYS A 130 0.70 1.10 -15.71
C LYS A 130 0.29 2.51 -16.10
N GLU A 131 -0.63 2.61 -17.05
CA GLU A 131 -1.17 3.88 -17.52
C GLU A 131 -2.70 3.81 -17.54
N ASN A 132 -3.33 4.92 -17.17
CA ASN A 132 -4.76 5.10 -17.33
C ASN A 132 -5.03 6.56 -17.74
N ASN A 133 -5.71 6.77 -18.86
CA ASN A 133 -6.01 8.09 -19.42
C ASN A 133 -4.77 9.00 -19.54
N GLY A 134 -3.65 8.46 -20.03
CA GLY A 134 -2.38 9.20 -20.18
C GLY A 134 -1.63 9.48 -18.88
N LYS A 135 -2.14 9.03 -17.72
CA LYS A 135 -1.47 9.17 -16.42
C LYS A 135 -0.86 7.83 -16.01
N LYS A 136 0.46 7.82 -15.81
CA LYS A 136 1.19 6.66 -15.31
C LYS A 136 1.01 6.49 -13.80
N TYR A 137 1.09 5.25 -13.33
CA TYR A 137 1.11 4.88 -11.93
C TYR A 137 1.90 3.58 -11.74
N LEU A 138 2.41 3.35 -10.52
CA LEU A 138 3.01 2.06 -10.15
C LEU A 138 1.96 1.13 -9.55
N ASP A 139 1.85 -0.09 -10.08
CA ASP A 139 1.15 -1.20 -9.46
C ASP A 139 2.16 -2.22 -8.97
N ILE A 140 2.19 -2.43 -7.66
CA ILE A 140 3.13 -3.30 -6.97
C ILE A 140 2.35 -4.45 -6.35
N LYS A 141 2.82 -5.68 -6.58
CA LYS A 141 2.28 -6.88 -5.95
C LYS A 141 3.27 -7.40 -4.93
N THR A 142 2.84 -7.51 -3.67
CA THR A 142 3.69 -8.01 -2.58
C THR A 142 3.86 -9.53 -2.61
N THR A 143 3.05 -10.23 -3.41
CA THR A 143 3.18 -11.68 -3.65
C THR A 143 3.51 -11.97 -5.10
N SER A 144 4.46 -12.88 -5.28
CA SER A 144 4.68 -13.56 -6.54
C SER A 144 3.67 -14.70 -6.69
N LYS A 145 2.39 -14.39 -6.94
CA LYS A 145 1.58 -15.32 -7.73
C LYS A 145 1.86 -15.11 -9.21
#